data_AF-A0A1Y1LZG0-F1
#
_entry.id   AF-A0A1Y1LZG0-F1
#
_cell.length_a   1.000
_cell.length_b   1.000
_cell.length_c   1.000
_cell.angle_alpha   90.00
_cell.angle_beta   90.00
_cell.angle_gamma   90.00
#
_symmetry.space_group_name_H-M   'P 1'
#
loop_
_entity.id
_entity.type
_entity.pdbx_description
1 polymer ?
#
loop_
_entity_poly.entity_id
_entity_poly.type
_entity_poly.pdbx_seq_one_letter_code
_entity_poly.pdbx_strand_id
1 'polypeptide(L)'
;QTDSTRELGLVKGMIEGTKLCRAGAESYANEYFASHGGIEQAKTRATEDLSESNPVRTSDIFLSVQAISTDGDKALFAGSASAVKEKETSAVKEQDDTDELVCFAVYVLDPVHEIEFSTVSQSVPSKWVRWLDAASPLTPRSSDESQVNPFDAGIPEDIKDIIESGGVDPREWVAEWIEETLCLSVGVVAQRYVARRMGVGEGGLGRGKKRVDELVGANAGEVARAGII
;
A
#
# COMPACT_ATOMS: atom_id res chain seq x y z
N GLN A 1 -7.98 -20.74 13.58
CA GLN A 1 -6.78 -20.58 12.73
C GLN A 1 -5.74 -19.92 13.60
N THR A 2 -5.01 -20.72 14.39
CA THR A 2 -4.22 -20.23 15.53
C THR A 2 -3.09 -21.23 15.76
N ASP A 3 -2.01 -21.12 14.97
CA ASP A 3 -0.66 -21.64 15.28
C ASP A 3 0.40 -21.39 14.19
N SER A 4 0.14 -20.55 13.18
CA SER A 4 1.17 -20.17 12.21
C SER A 4 1.92 -18.92 12.67
N THR A 5 3.25 -18.90 12.50
CA THR A 5 4.06 -17.68 12.55
C THR A 5 3.39 -16.61 11.67
N ARG A 6 3.46 -15.33 12.07
CA ARG A 6 2.98 -14.23 11.24
C ARG A 6 3.76 -14.29 9.92
N GLU A 7 3.06 -14.25 8.80
CA GLU A 7 3.66 -14.18 7.48
C GLU A 7 3.08 -12.96 6.74
N LEU A 8 3.97 -12.09 6.27
CA LEU A 8 3.59 -10.91 5.48
C LEU A 8 3.21 -11.24 4.02
N GLY A 9 3.27 -12.51 3.62
CA GLY A 9 2.87 -12.96 2.29
C GLY A 9 3.70 -12.36 1.16
N LEU A 10 5.03 -12.33 1.32
CA LEU A 10 5.93 -11.70 0.34
C LEU A 10 5.85 -12.37 -1.03
N VAL A 11 5.74 -11.54 -2.07
CA VAL A 11 5.81 -11.99 -3.47
C VAL A 11 7.14 -11.59 -4.06
N LYS A 12 7.89 -12.54 -4.61
CA LYS A 12 9.14 -12.24 -5.32
C LYS A 12 8.84 -11.64 -6.68
N GLY A 13 9.43 -10.48 -6.98
CA GLY A 13 9.33 -9.82 -8.27
C GLY A 13 8.33 -8.66 -8.29
N MET A 14 8.77 -7.51 -8.81
CA MET A 14 7.99 -6.28 -8.86
C MET A 14 6.73 -6.42 -9.73
N ILE A 15 6.85 -7.09 -10.87
CA ILE A 15 5.75 -7.24 -11.83
C ILE A 15 4.66 -8.14 -11.25
N GLU A 16 5.06 -9.26 -10.65
CA GLU A 16 4.19 -10.26 -10.06
C GLU A 16 3.46 -9.67 -8.85
N GLY A 17 4.20 -9.01 -7.94
CA GLY A 17 3.64 -8.41 -6.74
C GLY A 17 2.67 -7.27 -7.03
N THR A 18 2.99 -6.37 -7.97
CA THR A 18 2.09 -5.27 -8.34
C THR A 18 0.82 -5.76 -9.05
N LYS A 19 0.92 -6.80 -9.90
CA LYS A 19 -0.25 -7.46 -10.50
C LYS A 19 -1.13 -8.10 -9.45
N LEU A 20 -0.55 -8.82 -8.50
CA LEU A 20 -1.32 -9.44 -7.41
C LEU A 20 -2.00 -8.38 -6.55
N CYS A 21 -1.31 -7.27 -6.23
CA CYS A 21 -1.87 -6.14 -5.50
C CYS A 21 -3.13 -5.60 -6.18
N ARG A 22 -3.05 -5.31 -7.49
CA ARG A 22 -4.18 -4.84 -8.30
C ARG A 22 -5.33 -5.87 -8.32
N ALA A 23 -5.02 -7.13 -8.61
CA ALA A 23 -6.01 -8.20 -8.65
C ALA A 23 -6.73 -8.39 -7.31
N GLY A 24 -6.03 -8.20 -6.18
CA GLY A 24 -6.63 -8.26 -4.84
C GLY A 24 -7.71 -7.20 -4.63
N ALA A 25 -7.45 -5.94 -5.00
CA ALA A 25 -8.44 -4.87 -4.90
C ALA A 25 -9.62 -5.09 -5.85
N GLU A 26 -9.36 -5.50 -7.09
CA GLU A 26 -10.40 -5.75 -8.10
C GLU A 26 -11.30 -6.94 -7.70
N SER A 27 -10.71 -8.04 -7.21
CA SER A 27 -11.48 -9.20 -6.73
C SER A 27 -12.37 -8.84 -5.56
N TYR A 28 -11.81 -8.16 -4.55
CA TYR A 28 -12.57 -7.77 -3.37
C TYR A 28 -13.68 -6.77 -3.69
N ALA A 29 -13.42 -5.81 -4.57
CA ALA A 29 -14.45 -4.88 -5.05
C ALA A 29 -15.58 -5.60 -5.79
N ASN A 30 -15.25 -6.56 -6.65
CA ASN A 30 -16.25 -7.35 -7.38
C ASN A 30 -17.11 -8.18 -6.42
N GLU A 31 -16.50 -8.84 -5.43
CA GLU A 31 -17.22 -9.61 -4.40
C GLU A 31 -18.12 -8.72 -3.53
N TYR A 32 -17.62 -7.55 -3.14
CA TYR A 32 -18.39 -6.56 -2.39
C TYR A 32 -19.62 -6.12 -3.18
N PHE A 33 -19.46 -5.66 -4.42
CA PHE A 33 -20.61 -5.22 -5.21
C PHE A 33 -21.55 -6.37 -5.58
N ALA A 34 -21.05 -7.58 -5.83
CA ALA A 34 -21.89 -8.75 -6.09
C ALA A 34 -22.80 -9.07 -4.89
N SER A 35 -22.32 -8.88 -3.66
CA SER A 35 -23.12 -9.07 -2.44
C SER A 35 -24.02 -7.87 -2.08
N HIS A 36 -23.79 -6.70 -2.68
CA HIS A 36 -24.48 -5.44 -2.36
C HIS A 36 -25.36 -4.90 -3.50
N GLY A 37 -25.92 -5.78 -4.33
CA GLY A 37 -26.90 -5.40 -5.37
C GLY A 37 -26.30 -4.96 -6.71
N GLY A 38 -24.97 -5.07 -6.85
CA GLY A 38 -24.24 -4.81 -8.09
C GLY A 38 -23.72 -3.38 -8.23
N ILE A 39 -22.71 -3.23 -9.08
CA ILE A 39 -22.03 -1.95 -9.31
C ILE A 39 -22.96 -0.89 -9.93
N GLU A 40 -23.93 -1.29 -10.74
CA GLU A 40 -24.86 -0.36 -11.40
C GLU A 40 -25.84 0.30 -10.40
N GLN A 41 -26.25 -0.43 -9.37
CA GLN A 41 -27.04 0.15 -8.28
C GLN A 41 -26.19 1.13 -7.46
N ALA A 42 -24.92 0.80 -7.20
CA ALA A 42 -24.00 1.71 -6.51
C ALA A 42 -23.75 3.00 -7.31
N LYS A 43 -23.58 2.91 -8.64
CA LYS A 43 -23.48 4.07 -9.53
C LYS A 43 -24.72 4.95 -9.50
N THR A 44 -25.90 4.33 -9.52
CA THR A 44 -27.18 5.07 -9.44
C THR A 44 -27.26 5.84 -8.13
N ARG A 45 -27.01 5.18 -6.99
CA ARG A 45 -26.97 5.81 -5.67
C ARG A 45 -25.95 6.96 -5.58
N ALA A 46 -24.81 6.83 -6.25
CA ALA A 46 -23.80 7.89 -6.27
C ALA A 46 -24.21 9.14 -7.08
N THR A 47 -25.15 8.98 -8.03
CA THR A 47 -25.72 10.07 -8.82
C THR A 47 -26.97 10.70 -8.23
N GLU A 48 -27.59 10.06 -7.23
CA GLU A 48 -28.77 10.61 -6.55
C GLU A 48 -28.47 11.97 -5.91
N ASP A 49 -29.49 12.84 -5.93
CA ASP A 49 -29.41 14.14 -5.30
C ASP A 49 -29.19 13.99 -3.79
N LEU A 50 -28.38 14.90 -3.24
CA LEU A 50 -28.10 14.91 -1.81
C LEU A 50 -29.39 15.12 -1.02
N SER A 51 -29.62 14.25 -0.04
CA SER A 51 -30.70 14.45 0.92
C SER A 51 -30.51 15.78 1.66
N GLU A 52 -31.57 16.60 1.75
CA GLU A 52 -31.56 17.83 2.54
C GLU A 52 -31.29 17.57 4.04
N SER A 53 -31.62 16.38 4.53
CA SER A 53 -31.38 15.98 5.93
C SER A 53 -29.99 15.38 6.16
N ASN A 54 -29.30 14.92 5.11
CA ASN A 54 -27.95 14.36 5.21
C ASN A 54 -27.15 14.56 3.89
N PRO A 55 -26.42 15.68 3.76
CA PRO A 55 -25.72 16.03 2.52
C PRO A 55 -24.37 15.33 2.34
N VAL A 56 -24.12 14.19 3.01
CA VAL A 56 -22.83 13.49 2.95
C VAL A 56 -22.74 12.61 1.72
N ARG A 57 -21.78 12.88 0.83
CA ARG A 57 -21.39 11.97 -0.24
C ARG A 57 -20.51 10.87 0.33
N THR A 58 -20.86 9.62 0.04
CA THR A 58 -20.06 8.44 0.39
C THR A 58 -19.50 7.83 -0.88
N SER A 59 -18.36 7.16 -0.79
CA SER A 59 -17.75 6.45 -1.91
C SER A 59 -17.09 5.20 -1.36
N ASP A 60 -17.38 4.06 -1.98
CA ASP A 60 -16.78 2.78 -1.63
C ASP A 60 -15.40 2.68 -2.28
N ILE A 61 -14.35 2.70 -1.45
CA ILE A 61 -12.96 2.69 -1.89
C ILE A 61 -12.31 1.39 -1.43
N PHE A 62 -11.63 0.72 -2.35
CA PHE A 62 -10.96 -0.55 -2.11
C PHE A 62 -9.45 -0.33 -2.13
N LEU A 63 -8.79 -0.71 -1.03
CA LEU A 63 -7.36 -0.60 -0.86
C LEU A 63 -6.75 -2.00 -0.81
N SER A 64 -5.69 -2.21 -1.57
CA SER A 64 -4.85 -3.41 -1.50
C SER A 64 -3.41 -3.01 -1.23
N VAL A 65 -2.75 -3.77 -0.36
CA VAL A 65 -1.35 -3.61 0.02
C VAL A 65 -0.68 -4.97 -0.09
N GLN A 66 0.40 -5.05 -0.88
CA GLN A 66 1.13 -6.29 -1.14
C GLN A 66 2.61 -6.10 -0.86
N ALA A 67 3.18 -6.92 0.02
CA ALA A 67 4.62 -6.98 0.23
C ALA A 67 5.30 -7.66 -0.97
N ILE A 68 6.37 -7.06 -1.45
CA ILE A 68 7.15 -7.50 -2.62
C ILE A 68 8.61 -7.64 -2.20
N SER A 69 9.22 -8.78 -2.49
CA SER A 69 10.65 -9.00 -2.38
C SER A 69 11.35 -8.74 -3.72
N THR A 70 12.46 -8.03 -3.68
CA THR A 70 13.36 -7.75 -4.81
C THR A 70 14.81 -7.86 -4.39
N ASP A 71 15.66 -8.34 -5.29
CA ASP A 71 17.10 -8.36 -5.05
C ASP A 71 17.68 -6.93 -5.23
N GLY A 72 18.53 -6.49 -4.30
CA GLY A 72 19.17 -5.17 -4.35
C GLY A 72 20.14 -5.02 -5.53
N ASP A 73 20.09 -3.87 -6.20
CA ASP A 73 20.96 -3.57 -7.34
C ASP A 73 22.31 -2.99 -6.86
N LYS A 74 23.31 -3.86 -6.78
CA LYS A 74 24.68 -3.51 -6.38
C LYS A 74 25.37 -2.54 -7.35
N ALA A 75 24.83 -2.33 -8.56
CA ALA A 75 25.42 -1.42 -9.55
C ALA A 75 25.03 0.05 -9.32
N LEU A 76 23.86 0.34 -8.73
CA LEU A 76 23.32 1.71 -8.61
C LEU A 76 24.24 2.65 -7.81
N PHE A 77 24.99 2.09 -6.85
CA PHE A 77 25.90 2.83 -5.98
C PHE A 77 27.29 2.18 -5.90
N ALA A 78 27.69 1.46 -6.95
CA ALA A 78 29.01 0.83 -7.00
C ALA A 78 30.12 1.89 -6.84
N GLY A 79 31.00 1.67 -5.86
CA GLY A 79 32.15 2.54 -5.62
C GLY A 79 33.14 2.51 -6.79
N SER A 80 33.98 3.55 -6.90
CA SER A 80 35.07 3.55 -7.87
C SER A 80 36.05 2.41 -7.60
N ALA A 81 36.79 1.95 -8.61
CA ALA A 81 37.76 0.86 -8.47
C ALA A 81 38.82 1.09 -7.37
N SER A 82 39.09 2.35 -7.00
CA SER A 82 39.97 2.69 -5.86
C SER A 82 39.29 2.45 -4.51
N ALA A 83 38.00 2.74 -4.37
CA ALA A 83 37.24 2.48 -3.15
C ALA A 83 37.04 0.98 -2.90
N VAL A 84 36.96 0.17 -3.96
CA VAL A 84 36.90 -1.30 -3.86
C VAL A 84 38.20 -1.87 -3.27
N LYS A 85 39.36 -1.35 -3.68
CA LYS A 85 40.66 -1.78 -3.15
C LYS A 85 40.89 -1.37 -1.70
N GLU A 86 40.44 -0.18 -1.29
CA GLU A 86 40.50 0.25 0.11
C GLU A 86 39.56 -0.57 1.01
N LYS A 87 38.39 -0.98 0.49
CA LYS A 87 37.46 -1.88 1.16
C LYS A 87 38.03 -3.28 1.38
N GLU A 88 38.68 -3.87 0.37
CA GLU A 88 39.35 -5.18 0.51
C GLU A 88 40.44 -5.21 1.59
N THR A 89 41.02 -4.05 1.93
CA THR A 89 42.06 -3.92 2.97
C THR A 89 41.51 -3.58 4.36
N SER A 90 40.21 -3.32 4.51
CA SER A 90 39.62 -2.95 5.80
C SER A 90 39.31 -4.18 6.66
N ALA A 91 39.72 -4.12 7.95
CA ALA A 91 39.50 -5.19 8.93
C ALA A 91 38.06 -5.27 9.48
N VAL A 92 37.16 -4.41 9.00
CA VAL A 92 35.74 -4.44 9.31
C VAL A 92 35.12 -5.49 8.38
N LYS A 93 34.59 -6.59 8.94
CA LYS A 93 33.82 -7.57 8.16
C LYS A 93 32.72 -6.81 7.41
N GLU A 94 32.79 -6.78 6.08
CA GLU A 94 31.62 -6.41 5.28
C GLU A 94 30.51 -7.39 5.66
N GLN A 95 29.37 -6.84 6.07
CA GLN A 95 28.17 -7.62 6.21
C GLN A 95 27.85 -8.08 4.78
N ASP A 96 27.96 -9.38 4.52
CA ASP A 96 27.63 -9.97 3.22
C ASP A 96 26.10 -10.00 3.08
N ASP A 97 25.51 -8.80 3.07
CA ASP A 97 24.11 -8.59 2.83
C ASP A 97 23.92 -8.77 1.32
N THR A 98 23.62 -10.00 0.91
CA THR A 98 22.68 -10.19 -0.20
C THR A 98 21.40 -9.47 0.18
N ASP A 99 21.36 -8.16 -0.12
CA ASP A 99 20.30 -7.21 0.20
C ASP A 99 19.02 -7.58 -0.56
N GLU A 100 18.38 -8.66 -0.16
CA GLU A 100 16.97 -8.85 -0.47
C GLU A 100 16.23 -7.69 0.21
N LEU A 101 15.62 -6.85 -0.59
CA LEU A 101 14.85 -5.69 -0.19
C LEU A 101 13.36 -6.00 -0.28
N VAL A 102 12.59 -5.38 0.59
CA VAL A 102 11.13 -5.49 0.61
C VAL A 102 10.53 -4.12 0.39
N CYS A 103 9.55 -4.03 -0.48
CA CYS A 103 8.72 -2.84 -0.64
C CYS A 103 7.24 -3.22 -0.68
N PHE A 104 6.35 -2.25 -0.51
CA PHE A 104 4.92 -2.46 -0.52
C PHE A 104 4.30 -1.82 -1.76
N ALA A 105 3.65 -2.62 -2.59
CA ALA A 105 2.76 -2.10 -3.62
C ALA A 105 1.42 -1.74 -2.99
N VAL A 106 0.97 -0.51 -3.22
CA VAL A 106 -0.30 0.02 -2.74
C VAL A 106 -1.17 0.38 -3.93
N TYR A 107 -2.41 -0.11 -3.93
CA TYR A 107 -3.39 0.12 -4.99
C TYR A 107 -4.72 0.55 -4.39
N VAL A 108 -5.25 1.67 -4.87
CA VAL A 108 -6.56 2.22 -4.51
C VAL A 108 -7.46 2.16 -5.73
N LEU A 109 -8.66 1.63 -5.54
CA LEU A 109 -9.68 1.47 -6.56
C LEU A 109 -11.02 2.02 -6.07
N ASP A 110 -11.62 2.88 -6.88
CA ASP A 110 -13.02 3.30 -6.76
C ASP A 110 -13.73 2.93 -8.08
N PRO A 111 -14.44 1.79 -8.12
CA PRO A 111 -15.14 1.33 -9.32
C PRO A 111 -16.33 2.20 -9.72
N VAL A 112 -16.90 2.95 -8.77
CA VAL A 112 -18.08 3.78 -9.02
C VAL A 112 -17.68 5.04 -9.79
N HIS A 113 -16.54 5.63 -9.46
CA HIS A 113 -16.02 6.83 -10.10
C HIS A 113 -14.91 6.57 -11.12
N GLU A 114 -14.57 5.31 -11.36
CA GLU A 114 -13.51 4.88 -12.29
C GLU A 114 -12.16 5.52 -11.94
N ILE A 115 -11.86 5.64 -10.64
CA ILE A 115 -10.60 6.20 -10.15
C ILE A 115 -9.72 5.06 -9.67
N GLU A 116 -8.55 4.93 -10.29
CA GLU A 116 -7.48 4.05 -9.83
C GLU A 116 -6.20 4.83 -9.59
N PHE A 117 -5.54 4.55 -8.46
CA PHE A 117 -4.20 5.06 -8.17
C PHE A 117 -3.33 3.97 -7.57
N SER A 118 -2.06 3.99 -7.92
CA SER A 118 -1.07 3.06 -7.39
C SER A 118 0.21 3.78 -7.01
N THR A 119 0.96 3.17 -6.11
CA THR A 119 2.34 3.53 -5.80
C THR A 119 3.10 2.30 -5.26
N VAL A 120 4.42 2.37 -5.26
CA VAL A 120 5.29 1.43 -4.56
C VAL A 120 6.02 2.21 -3.46
N SER A 121 6.12 1.65 -2.27
CA SER A 121 6.83 2.26 -1.16
C SER A 121 8.35 2.25 -1.37
N GLN A 122 9.06 3.02 -0.56
CA GLN A 122 10.50 2.84 -0.37
C GLN A 122 10.80 1.42 0.09
N SER A 123 11.96 0.91 -0.30
CA SER A 123 12.39 -0.42 0.05
C SER A 123 13.07 -0.43 1.41
N VAL A 124 12.81 -1.47 2.20
CA VAL A 124 13.44 -1.75 3.49
C VAL A 124 14.19 -3.09 3.42
N PRO A 125 15.18 -3.34 4.29
CA PRO A 125 15.86 -4.64 4.30
C PRO A 125 14.89 -5.79 4.62
N SER A 126 14.97 -6.91 3.91
CA SER A 126 14.18 -8.12 4.21
C SER A 126 14.37 -8.62 5.64
N LYS A 127 15.56 -8.40 6.20
CA LYS A 127 15.88 -8.72 7.60
C LYS A 127 14.91 -8.07 8.58
N TRP A 128 14.51 -6.82 8.32
CA TRP A 128 13.56 -6.09 9.18
C TRP A 128 12.20 -6.76 9.19
N VAL A 129 11.74 -7.22 8.03
CA VAL A 129 10.49 -7.98 7.89
C VAL A 129 10.56 -9.30 8.67
N ARG A 130 11.68 -10.03 8.58
CA ARG A 130 11.88 -11.27 9.36
C ARG A 130 11.90 -11.02 10.87
N TRP A 131 12.46 -9.89 11.32
CA TRP A 131 12.42 -9.49 12.72
C TRP A 131 10.98 -9.24 13.20
N LEU A 132 10.16 -8.55 12.40
CA LEU A 132 8.76 -8.29 12.75
C LEU A 132 7.87 -9.54 12.79
N ASP A 133 8.22 -10.57 12.02
CA ASP A 133 7.50 -11.84 12.01
C ASP A 133 7.93 -12.76 13.18
N ALA A 134 9.04 -12.42 13.87
CA ALA A 134 9.53 -13.17 15.03
C ALA A 134 8.63 -13.01 16.26
N ALA A 135 8.44 -14.09 17.02
CA ALA A 135 7.54 -14.14 18.16
C ALA A 135 7.95 -13.17 19.29
N SER A 136 7.02 -12.32 19.74
CA SER A 136 7.26 -11.40 20.87
C SER A 136 7.25 -12.15 22.22
N PRO A 137 8.18 -11.86 23.14
CA PRO A 137 8.18 -12.42 24.50
C PRO A 137 6.90 -12.09 25.29
N LEU A 138 6.22 -10.98 24.95
CA LEU A 138 5.07 -10.45 25.70
C LEU A 138 3.71 -10.97 25.20
N THR A 139 3.68 -11.75 24.12
CA THR A 139 2.46 -12.46 23.70
C THR A 139 2.47 -13.85 24.32
N PRO A 140 1.66 -14.14 25.36
CA PRO A 140 1.60 -15.47 25.94
C PRO A 140 1.08 -16.44 24.90
N ARG A 141 1.99 -17.27 24.36
CA ARG A 141 1.61 -18.50 23.66
C ARG A 141 0.93 -19.38 24.68
N SER A 142 -0.30 -19.77 24.40
CA SER A 142 -1.00 -20.81 25.17
C SER A 142 -0.43 -22.17 24.75
N SER A 143 0.82 -22.44 25.12
CA SER A 143 1.46 -23.73 24.86
C SER A 143 2.31 -24.14 26.07
N ASP A 144 1.76 -25.13 26.78
CA ASP A 144 2.32 -26.13 27.68
C ASP A 144 3.53 -25.77 28.58
N GLU A 145 3.37 -26.07 29.87
CA GLU A 145 4.33 -25.89 30.98
C GLU A 145 5.57 -26.82 30.87
N SER A 146 6.25 -26.81 29.73
CA SER A 146 7.56 -27.43 29.57
C SER A 146 8.63 -26.34 29.68
N GLN A 147 9.61 -26.58 30.55
CA GLN A 147 10.68 -25.66 30.97
C GLN A 147 11.63 -25.28 29.83
N VAL A 148 11.14 -24.59 28.81
CA VAL A 148 11.96 -23.90 27.81
C VAL A 148 11.75 -22.42 28.05
N ASN A 149 12.83 -21.68 28.31
CA ASN A 149 12.75 -20.23 28.49
C ASN A 149 11.91 -19.64 27.33
N PRO A 150 10.88 -18.82 27.59
CA PRO A 150 10.08 -18.18 26.55
C PRO A 150 10.92 -17.35 25.55
N PHE A 151 12.16 -17.01 25.95
CA PHE A 151 13.17 -16.37 25.12
C PHE A 151 13.81 -17.27 24.05
N ASP A 152 13.75 -18.60 24.17
CA ASP A 152 14.48 -19.51 23.28
C ASP A 152 13.68 -20.03 22.08
N ALA A 153 12.35 -20.10 22.19
CA ALA A 153 11.51 -20.72 21.17
C ALA A 153 10.99 -19.70 20.13
N GLY A 154 11.87 -19.25 19.23
CA GLY A 154 11.47 -18.54 18.00
C GLY A 154 11.90 -17.08 17.87
N ILE A 155 12.85 -16.64 18.69
CA ILE A 155 13.56 -15.37 18.50
C ILE A 155 14.84 -15.66 17.68
N PRO A 156 15.01 -15.04 16.50
CA PRO A 156 16.25 -15.11 15.72
C PRO A 156 17.51 -14.76 16.53
N GLU A 157 18.63 -15.42 16.21
CA GLU A 157 19.92 -15.24 16.93
C GLU A 157 20.40 -13.79 16.93
N ASP A 158 20.21 -13.07 15.82
CA ASP A 158 20.58 -11.67 15.70
C ASP A 158 19.77 -10.73 16.60
N ILE A 159 18.49 -11.03 16.85
CA ILE A 159 17.70 -10.29 17.86
C ILE A 159 18.24 -10.58 19.27
N LYS A 160 18.57 -11.85 19.58
CA LYS A 160 19.13 -12.23 20.88
C LYS A 160 20.46 -11.52 21.13
N ASP A 161 21.37 -11.55 20.16
CA ASP A 161 22.68 -10.89 20.25
C ASP A 161 22.55 -9.38 20.54
N ILE A 162 21.62 -8.70 19.87
CA ILE A 162 21.35 -7.26 20.10
C ILE A 162 20.89 -7.03 21.54
N ILE A 163 19.94 -7.81 22.03
CA ILE A 163 19.38 -7.66 23.38
C ILE A 163 20.43 -8.00 24.45
N GLU A 164 21.17 -9.10 24.29
CA GLU A 164 22.22 -9.54 25.22
C GLU A 164 23.38 -8.55 25.30
N SER A 165 23.67 -7.84 24.21
CA SER A 165 24.64 -6.73 24.19
C SER A 165 24.15 -5.46 24.92
N GLY A 166 22.92 -5.46 25.43
CA GLY A 166 22.27 -4.31 26.08
C GLY A 166 21.58 -3.36 25.09
N GLY A 167 21.37 -3.78 23.84
CA GLY A 167 20.66 -3.04 22.81
C GLY A 167 19.14 -3.07 22.97
N VAL A 168 18.45 -2.18 22.24
CA VAL A 168 16.99 -2.13 22.16
C VAL A 168 16.51 -3.22 21.21
N ASP A 169 15.37 -3.87 21.54
CA ASP A 169 14.75 -4.88 20.69
C ASP A 169 14.49 -4.30 19.28
N PRO A 170 15.05 -4.89 18.22
CA PRO A 170 14.94 -4.34 16.88
C PRO A 170 13.51 -4.28 16.34
N ARG A 171 12.60 -5.08 16.88
CA ARG A 171 11.21 -5.11 16.43
C ARG A 171 10.48 -3.81 16.74
N GLU A 172 10.84 -3.13 17.83
CA GLU A 172 10.17 -1.90 18.25
C GLU A 172 10.40 -0.78 17.24
N TRP A 173 11.66 -0.51 16.91
CA TRP A 173 11.98 0.55 15.95
C TRP A 173 11.69 0.13 14.51
N VAL A 174 11.84 -1.16 14.15
CA VAL A 174 11.46 -1.61 12.80
C VAL A 174 9.96 -1.44 12.56
N ALA A 175 9.12 -1.71 13.56
CA ALA A 175 7.67 -1.55 13.42
C ALA A 175 7.31 -0.10 13.06
N GLU A 176 7.93 0.86 13.75
CA GLU A 176 7.79 2.29 13.49
C GLU A 176 8.21 2.64 12.04
N TRP A 177 9.37 2.18 11.59
CA TRP A 177 9.82 2.46 10.22
C TRP A 177 8.92 1.85 9.14
N ILE A 178 8.39 0.63 9.35
CA ILE A 178 7.45 0.03 8.42
C ILE A 178 6.12 0.80 8.43
N GLU A 179 5.65 1.21 9.62
CA GLU A 179 4.45 2.03 9.77
C GLU A 179 4.59 3.35 9.01
N GLU A 180 5.68 4.08 9.19
CA GLU A 180 5.94 5.34 8.48
C GLU A 180 6.00 5.16 6.96
N THR A 181 6.64 4.07 6.50
CA THR A 181 6.74 3.72 5.08
C THR A 181 5.35 3.45 4.47
N LEU A 182 4.50 2.73 5.18
CA LEU A 182 3.12 2.47 4.78
C LEU A 182 2.27 3.75 4.85
N CYS A 183 2.40 4.55 5.91
CA CYS A 183 1.69 5.81 6.06
C CYS A 183 1.99 6.78 4.91
N LEU A 184 3.26 6.90 4.51
CA LEU A 184 3.65 7.74 3.39
C LEU A 184 3.06 7.23 2.08
N SER A 185 3.25 5.95 1.76
CA SER A 185 2.79 5.37 0.50
C SER A 185 1.25 5.39 0.36
N VAL A 186 0.53 5.00 1.42
CA VAL A 186 -0.95 5.08 1.47
C VAL A 186 -1.41 6.54 1.46
N GLY A 187 -0.75 7.42 2.21
CA GLY A 187 -1.06 8.85 2.25
C GLY A 187 -0.97 9.51 0.88
N VAL A 188 0.06 9.17 0.09
CA VAL A 188 0.22 9.69 -1.28
C VAL A 188 -0.96 9.28 -2.18
N VAL A 189 -1.36 8.02 -2.20
CA VAL A 189 -2.50 7.58 -3.03
C VAL A 189 -3.84 8.12 -2.53
N ALA A 190 -4.02 8.22 -1.21
CA ALA A 190 -5.22 8.81 -0.60
C ALA A 190 -5.37 10.29 -0.96
N GLN A 191 -4.29 11.07 -0.89
CA GLN A 191 -4.34 12.48 -1.28
C GLN A 191 -4.60 12.67 -2.77
N ARG A 192 -4.01 11.82 -3.63
CA ARG A 192 -4.32 11.82 -5.07
C ARG A 192 -5.79 11.51 -5.33
N TYR A 193 -6.35 10.55 -4.62
CA TYR A 193 -7.78 10.22 -4.69
C TYR A 193 -8.66 11.40 -4.28
N VAL A 194 -8.40 12.02 -3.12
CA VAL A 194 -9.16 13.19 -2.65
C VAL A 194 -9.02 14.35 -3.63
N ALA A 195 -7.81 14.66 -4.10
CA ALA A 195 -7.58 15.72 -5.08
C ALA A 195 -8.39 15.48 -6.37
N ARG A 196 -8.41 14.23 -6.87
CA ARG A 196 -9.21 13.85 -8.04
C ARG A 196 -10.70 14.02 -7.79
N ARG A 197 -11.22 13.55 -6.65
CA ARG A 197 -12.64 13.69 -6.28
C ARG A 197 -13.06 15.15 -6.08
N MET A 198 -12.14 15.99 -5.66
CA MET A 198 -12.36 17.44 -5.47
C MET A 198 -12.07 18.26 -6.73
N GLY A 199 -11.64 17.63 -7.83
CA GLY A 199 -11.30 18.33 -9.09
C GLY A 199 -10.06 19.24 -8.98
N VAL A 200 -9.18 19.00 -8.00
CA VAL A 200 -7.96 19.78 -7.76
C VAL A 200 -6.85 19.28 -8.70
N GLY A 201 -6.20 20.20 -9.43
CA GLY A 201 -5.04 19.89 -10.28
C GLY A 201 -5.36 19.45 -11.72
N GLU A 202 -6.60 19.07 -12.02
CA GLU A 202 -7.06 18.80 -13.40
C GLU A 202 -7.50 20.08 -14.10
N GLY A 203 -6.58 21.00 -14.37
CA GLY A 203 -6.81 22.05 -15.39
C GLY A 203 -8.16 22.77 -15.30
N GLY A 204 -8.43 23.41 -14.17
CA GLY A 204 -9.32 24.57 -14.05
C GLY A 204 -10.81 24.28 -13.77
N LEU A 205 -11.40 25.20 -13.02
CA LEU A 205 -12.85 25.45 -12.82
C LEU A 205 -13.71 25.47 -14.12
N GLY A 206 -13.13 25.19 -15.29
CA GLY A 206 -13.76 25.34 -16.60
C GLY A 206 -14.22 24.04 -17.27
N ARG A 207 -13.82 22.84 -16.84
CA ARG A 207 -14.29 21.60 -17.51
C ARG A 207 -15.73 21.24 -17.15
N GLY A 208 -16.14 21.46 -15.90
CA GLY A 208 -17.54 21.39 -15.50
C GLY A 208 -18.40 22.46 -16.19
N LYS A 209 -17.88 23.69 -16.31
CA LYS A 209 -18.57 24.79 -17.00
C LYS A 209 -18.67 24.54 -18.51
N LYS A 210 -17.63 24.00 -19.16
CA LYS A 210 -17.69 23.62 -20.59
C LYS A 210 -18.72 22.53 -20.88
N ARG A 211 -18.84 21.52 -20.02
CA ARG A 211 -19.85 20.45 -20.22
C ARG A 211 -21.27 20.97 -20.03
N VAL A 212 -21.47 21.88 -19.07
CA VAL A 212 -22.76 22.56 -18.85
C VAL A 212 -23.08 23.53 -19.99
N ASP A 213 -22.13 24.34 -20.46
CA ASP A 213 -22.32 25.26 -21.59
C ASP A 213 -22.56 24.50 -22.91
N GLU A 214 -21.92 23.35 -23.14
CA GLU A 214 -22.20 22.48 -24.30
C GLU A 214 -23.60 21.85 -24.24
N LEU A 215 -24.04 21.39 -23.06
CA LEU A 215 -25.40 20.86 -22.86
C LEU A 215 -26.49 21.93 -23.02
N VAL A 216 -26.23 23.15 -22.50
CA VAL A 216 -27.13 24.29 -22.66
C VAL A 216 -27.17 24.79 -24.11
N GLY A 217 -26.03 24.81 -24.81
CA GLY A 217 -25.95 25.14 -26.23
C GLY A 217 -26.64 24.12 -27.15
N ALA A 218 -26.53 22.83 -26.83
CA ALA A 218 -27.21 21.76 -27.57
C ALA A 218 -28.75 21.82 -27.41
N ASN A 219 -29.25 22.03 -26.18
CA ASN A 219 -30.68 22.20 -25.93
C ASN A 219 -31.23 23.50 -26.55
N ALA A 220 -30.45 24.59 -26.56
CA ALA A 220 -30.87 25.83 -27.21
C ALA A 220 -31.01 25.67 -28.75
N GLY A 221 -30.17 24.83 -29.36
CA GLY A 221 -30.25 24.52 -30.80
C GLY A 221 -31.46 23.68 -31.20
N GLU A 222 -31.98 22.83 -30.30
CA GLU A 222 -33.18 22.01 -30.53
C GLU A 222 -34.47 22.83 -30.36
N VAL A 223 -34.52 23.73 -29.37
CA VAL A 223 -35.66 24.65 -29.16
C VAL A 223 -35.79 25.67 -30.30
N ALA A 224 -34.68 26.11 -30.89
CA ALA A 224 -34.69 27.01 -32.05
C ALA A 224 -35.19 26.34 -33.35
N ARG A 225 -35.13 25.00 -33.45
CA ARG A 225 -35.69 24.25 -34.60
C ARG A 225 -37.16 23.88 -34.42
N ALA A 226 -37.66 23.82 -33.18
CA ALA A 226 -39.05 23.51 -32.87
C ALA A 226 -39.99 24.74 -32.95
N GLY A 227 -39.46 25.94 -33.18
CA GLY A 227 -40.22 27.19 -33.23
C GLY A 227 -40.15 27.90 -34.58
N ILE A 228 -40.68 27.28 -35.64
CA ILE A 228 -41.11 27.99 -36.86
C ILE A 228 -42.47 27.43 -37.29
N ILE A 229 -43.47 28.33 -37.19
CA ILE A 229 -44.93 28.26 -37.47
C ILE A 229 -45.80 27.86 -36.27
#